data_AF-V6J1C0-F1
#
_entry.id   AF-V6J1C0-F1
#
_cell.length_a   1.000
_cell.length_b   1.000
_cell.length_c   1.000
_cell.angle_alpha   90.00
_cell.angle_beta   90.00
_cell.angle_gamma   90.00
#
_symmetry.space_group_name_H-M   'P 1'
#
loop_
_entity.id
_entity.type
_entity.pdbx_description
1 polymer ?
#
loop_
_entity_poly.entity_id
_entity_poly.type
_entity_poly.pdbx_seq_one_letter_code
_entity_poly.pdbx_strand_id
1 'polypeptide(L)'
;MVRRLTFRSAKLANWLSHFVTNMKKNTFERGIGLFDKHRVWDYHASENGLNASVEDLHNSFFQVHIRWRKEDCEIYGTDQLLPNPDKLDCFCDCPSDGPYCEHVTASIIYWIMRLDDRNEDVNAESAADQGDSPAYQNLMTRFAGLVRSETPSYQRFDANKLRLLPDVQTTAEQIVKSVMTRDDQ
;
A
#
# COMPACT_ATOMS: atom_id res chain seq x y z
N MET A 1 -16.98 13.22 -16.67
CA MET A 1 -17.86 12.05 -16.50
C MET A 1 -17.24 11.22 -15.38
N VAL A 2 -17.88 11.13 -14.21
CA VAL A 2 -17.33 10.39 -13.07
C VAL A 2 -17.50 8.90 -13.36
N ARG A 3 -16.41 8.14 -13.31
CA ARG A 3 -16.46 6.68 -13.49
C ARG A 3 -17.35 6.09 -12.39
N ARG A 4 -18.22 5.16 -12.76
CA ARG A 4 -19.02 4.43 -11.78
C ARG A 4 -18.10 3.45 -11.05
N LEU A 5 -17.94 3.61 -9.74
CA LEU A 5 -17.38 2.56 -8.89
C LEU A 5 -18.35 1.39 -8.91
N THR A 6 -17.87 0.22 -9.31
CA THR A 6 -18.64 -1.02 -9.34
C THR A 6 -18.20 -1.88 -8.18
N PHE A 7 -19.13 -2.22 -7.30
CA PHE A 7 -18.90 -3.11 -6.17
C PHE A 7 -19.58 -4.45 -6.42
N ARG A 8 -18.89 -5.52 -6.03
CA ARG A 8 -19.46 -6.87 -5.99
C ARG A 8 -20.27 -7.05 -4.71
N SER A 9 -19.78 -6.49 -3.60
CA SER A 9 -20.45 -6.48 -2.30
C SER A 9 -21.37 -5.27 -2.16
N ALA A 10 -22.69 -5.51 -2.16
CA ALA A 10 -23.69 -4.48 -1.87
C ALA A 10 -23.47 -3.82 -0.50
N LYS A 11 -22.91 -4.57 0.46
CA LYS A 11 -22.55 -4.08 1.79
C LYS A 11 -21.44 -3.02 1.72
N LEU A 12 -20.36 -3.27 0.97
CA LEU A 12 -19.27 -2.31 0.81
C LEU A 12 -19.74 -1.05 0.06
N ALA A 13 -20.61 -1.22 -0.93
CA ALA A 13 -21.26 -0.11 -1.62
C ALA A 13 -22.11 0.74 -0.66
N ASN A 14 -22.92 0.10 0.19
CA ASN A 14 -23.74 0.80 1.18
C ASN A 14 -22.89 1.50 2.24
N TRP A 15 -21.82 0.87 2.71
CA TRP A 15 -20.87 1.47 3.65
C TRP A 15 -20.23 2.73 3.05
N LEU A 16 -19.74 2.65 1.81
CA LEU A 16 -19.16 3.81 1.13
C LEU A 16 -20.22 4.90 0.89
N SER A 17 -21.45 4.52 0.54
CA SER A 17 -22.57 5.44 0.41
C SER A 17 -22.85 6.17 1.73
N HIS A 18 -22.80 5.48 2.86
CA HIS A 18 -22.98 6.08 4.17
C HIS A 18 -21.85 7.08 4.48
N PHE A 19 -20.60 6.66 4.28
CA PHE A 19 -19.42 7.50 4.47
C PHE A 19 -19.50 8.83 3.67
N VAL A 20 -20.00 8.79 2.43
CA VAL A 20 -20.06 10.00 1.57
C VAL A 20 -21.29 10.86 1.79
N THR A 21 -22.27 10.42 2.60
CA THR A 21 -23.58 11.09 2.74
C THR A 21 -23.44 12.54 3.21
N ASN A 22 -22.45 12.82 4.07
CA ASN A 22 -22.21 14.14 4.63
C ASN A 22 -21.04 14.91 3.95
N MET A 23 -20.51 14.37 2.85
CA MET A 23 -19.36 14.96 2.14
C MET A 23 -19.82 15.89 1.01
N LYS A 24 -19.05 16.96 0.77
CA LYS A 24 -19.24 17.79 -0.42
C LYS A 24 -19.02 16.95 -1.68
N LYS A 25 -19.97 17.00 -2.62
CA LYS A 25 -19.89 16.27 -3.91
C LYS A 25 -18.55 16.46 -4.62
N ASN A 26 -18.04 17.69 -4.68
CA ASN A 26 -16.75 17.98 -5.34
C ASN A 26 -15.56 17.27 -4.68
N THR A 27 -15.56 17.12 -3.36
CA THR A 27 -14.52 16.38 -2.63
C THR A 27 -14.55 14.91 -3.02
N PHE A 28 -15.74 14.32 -3.09
CA PHE A 28 -15.91 12.94 -3.51
C PHE A 28 -15.48 12.69 -4.95
N GLU A 29 -15.90 13.55 -5.89
CA GLU A 29 -15.51 13.44 -7.30
C GLU A 29 -13.99 13.57 -7.50
N ARG A 30 -13.33 14.47 -6.75
CA ARG A 30 -11.87 14.58 -6.75
C ARG A 30 -11.19 13.35 -6.17
N GLY A 31 -11.71 12.81 -5.06
CA GLY A 31 -11.22 11.56 -4.48
C GLY A 31 -11.27 10.39 -5.46
N ILE A 32 -12.38 10.24 -6.20
CA ILE A 32 -12.47 9.26 -7.30
C ILE A 32 -11.40 9.54 -8.36
N GLY A 33 -11.21 10.80 -8.75
CA GLY A 33 -10.20 11.17 -9.75
C GLY A 33 -8.77 10.84 -9.33
N LEU A 34 -8.43 10.97 -8.05
CA LEU A 34 -7.12 10.56 -7.51
C LEU A 34 -6.98 9.03 -7.50
N PHE A 35 -8.02 8.32 -7.09
CA PHE A 35 -8.06 6.86 -7.13
C PHE A 35 -7.90 6.30 -8.56
N ASP A 36 -8.68 6.80 -9.52
CA ASP A 36 -8.64 6.37 -10.92
C ASP A 36 -7.27 6.61 -11.58
N LYS A 37 -6.55 7.64 -11.14
CA LYS A 37 -5.20 7.96 -11.62
C LYS A 37 -4.09 7.21 -10.86
N HIS A 38 -4.44 6.24 -10.01
CA HIS A 38 -3.50 5.45 -9.20
C HIS A 38 -2.56 6.32 -8.36
N ARG A 39 -3.09 7.40 -7.77
CA ARG A 39 -2.31 8.37 -6.99
C ARG A 39 -2.20 8.04 -5.49
N VAL A 40 -2.60 6.84 -5.09
CA VAL A 40 -2.47 6.37 -3.70
C VAL A 40 -1.22 5.49 -3.62
N TRP A 41 -0.26 5.94 -2.84
CA TRP A 41 1.07 5.38 -2.63
C TRP A 41 1.26 4.95 -1.18
N ASP A 42 2.27 4.12 -0.94
CA ASP A 42 2.70 3.68 0.41
C ASP A 42 1.54 3.28 1.33
N TYR A 43 0.56 2.58 0.74
CA TYR A 43 -0.67 2.21 1.41
C TYR A 43 -0.44 1.03 2.37
N HIS A 44 -0.85 1.22 3.62
CA HIS A 44 -0.82 0.19 4.65
C HIS A 44 -2.13 0.19 5.43
N ALA A 45 -2.81 -0.95 5.46
CA ALA A 45 -3.99 -1.18 6.29
C ALA A 45 -3.66 -2.10 7.46
N SER A 46 -4.26 -1.83 8.61
CA SER A 46 -4.18 -2.59 9.84
C SER A 46 -5.59 -2.79 10.42
N GLU A 47 -5.71 -3.56 11.50
CA GLU A 47 -6.99 -3.76 12.18
C GLU A 47 -7.62 -2.46 12.72
N ASN A 48 -6.79 -1.46 13.05
CA ASN A 48 -7.21 -0.24 13.75
C ASN A 48 -7.10 1.03 12.90
N GLY A 49 -6.84 0.88 11.60
CA GLY A 49 -6.64 2.03 10.74
C GLY A 49 -5.89 1.74 9.45
N LEU A 50 -5.76 2.77 8.63
CA LEU A 50 -4.92 2.78 7.44
C LEU A 50 -4.06 4.03 7.38
N ASN A 51 -2.92 3.89 6.71
CA ASN A 51 -2.01 4.96 6.36
C ASN A 51 -1.76 4.92 4.85
N ALA A 52 -1.65 6.08 4.22
CA ALA A 52 -1.30 6.18 2.81
C ALA A 52 -0.63 7.52 2.52
N SER A 53 0.23 7.55 1.51
CA SER A 53 0.68 8.80 0.89
C SER A 53 -0.12 9.02 -0.39
N VAL A 54 -0.77 10.18 -0.53
CA VAL A 54 -1.59 10.49 -1.72
C VAL A 54 -0.95 11.62 -2.50
N GLU A 55 -0.72 11.37 -3.78
CA GLU A 55 -0.17 12.34 -4.71
C GLU A 55 -1.29 13.20 -5.31
N ASP A 56 -1.24 14.50 -5.09
CA ASP A 56 -2.19 15.45 -5.67
C ASP A 56 -1.88 15.72 -7.16
N LEU A 57 -2.80 16.39 -7.86
CA LEU A 57 -2.67 16.75 -9.27
C LEU A 57 -1.44 17.61 -9.60
N HIS A 58 -0.87 18.27 -8.59
CA HIS A 58 0.33 19.09 -8.69
C HIS A 58 1.63 18.33 -8.32
N ASN A 59 1.57 17.00 -8.20
CA ASN A 59 2.68 16.13 -7.78
C ASN A 59 3.21 16.43 -6.37
N SER A 60 2.36 17.00 -5.51
CA SER A 60 2.62 17.12 -4.07
C SER A 60 2.10 15.87 -3.36
N PHE A 61 2.83 15.39 -2.36
CA PHE A 61 2.42 14.23 -1.57
C PHE A 61 1.85 14.67 -0.24
N PHE A 62 0.72 14.08 0.13
CA PHE A 62 0.02 14.32 1.39
C PHE A 62 -0.11 13.01 2.16
N GLN A 63 0.25 13.03 3.43
CA GLN A 63 0.12 11.89 4.33
C GLN A 63 -1.31 11.82 4.87
N VAL A 64 -1.91 10.65 4.71
CA VAL A 64 -3.25 10.32 5.18
C VAL A 64 -3.14 9.27 6.26
N HIS A 65 -3.74 9.55 7.40
CA HIS A 65 -3.86 8.65 8.53
C HIS A 65 -5.33 8.55 8.91
N ILE A 66 -5.91 7.35 8.83
CA ILE A 66 -7.29 7.10 9.23
C ILE A 66 -7.27 6.04 10.31
N ARG A 67 -7.85 6.35 11.46
CA ARG A 67 -7.92 5.46 12.61
C ARG A 67 -9.36 5.15 12.94
N TRP A 68 -9.59 3.93 13.39
CA TRP A 68 -10.87 3.51 13.94
C TRP A 68 -10.62 2.55 15.10
N ARG A 69 -11.58 2.50 16.00
CA ARG A 69 -11.53 1.58 17.13
C ARG A 69 -12.26 0.30 16.78
N LYS A 70 -11.69 -0.84 17.21
CA LYS A 70 -12.31 -2.15 16.99
C LYS A 70 -13.68 -2.26 17.67
N GLU A 71 -13.87 -1.56 18.79
CA GLU A 71 -15.17 -1.51 19.49
C GLU A 71 -16.25 -0.77 18.70
N ASP A 72 -15.84 0.12 17.79
CA ASP A 72 -16.72 0.90 16.92
C ASP A 72 -16.93 0.23 15.55
N CYS A 73 -16.42 -0.99 15.38
CA CYS A 73 -16.67 -1.80 14.20
C CYS A 73 -18.01 -2.54 14.33
N GLU A 74 -18.85 -2.37 13.33
CA GLU A 74 -20.12 -3.06 13.23
C GLU A 74 -19.96 -4.33 12.40
N ILE A 75 -20.60 -5.41 12.86
CA ILE A 75 -20.73 -6.63 12.07
C ILE A 75 -21.77 -6.35 11.00
N TYR A 76 -21.29 -6.18 9.78
CA TYR A 76 -22.18 -6.08 8.63
C TYR A 76 -22.35 -7.49 8.02
N GLY A 77 -23.39 -8.24 8.35
CA GLY A 77 -23.61 -9.59 7.78
C GLY A 77 -22.63 -10.65 8.34
N THR A 78 -22.23 -11.64 7.52
CA THR A 78 -21.39 -12.77 7.94
C THR A 78 -19.90 -12.40 7.93
N ASP A 79 -19.32 -12.27 9.12
CA ASP A 79 -17.90 -12.30 9.49
C ASP A 79 -16.94 -11.15 9.12
N GLN A 80 -17.37 -10.09 8.44
CA GLN A 80 -16.48 -8.95 8.15
C GLN A 80 -16.86 -7.69 8.95
N LEU A 81 -16.04 -7.38 9.97
CA LEU A 81 -16.13 -6.17 10.80
C LEU A 81 -15.74 -4.93 9.98
N LEU A 82 -16.67 -4.00 9.78
CA LEU A 82 -16.38 -2.70 9.16
C LEU A 82 -16.50 -1.60 10.23
N PRO A 83 -15.56 -0.64 10.29
CA PRO A 83 -15.65 0.50 11.20
C PRO A 83 -16.90 1.34 10.90
N ASN A 84 -17.53 1.91 11.93
CA ASN A 84 -18.62 2.86 11.73
C ASN A 84 -18.08 4.13 10.99
N PRO A 85 -18.65 4.52 9.84
CA PRO A 85 -18.20 5.68 9.07
C PRO A 85 -18.19 7.00 9.84
N ASP A 86 -19.08 7.17 10.82
CA ASP A 86 -19.22 8.41 11.60
C ASP A 86 -18.19 8.53 12.72
N LYS A 87 -17.46 7.45 13.01
CA LYS A 87 -16.48 7.36 14.10
C LYS A 87 -15.04 7.23 13.60
N LEU A 88 -14.80 7.54 12.34
CA LEU A 88 -13.47 7.55 11.77
C LEU A 88 -12.69 8.79 12.21
N ASP A 89 -11.51 8.59 12.77
CA ASP A 89 -10.56 9.66 13.06
C ASP A 89 -9.65 9.84 11.84
N CYS A 90 -9.98 10.84 11.02
CA CYS A 90 -9.29 11.12 9.76
C CYS A 90 -8.34 12.30 9.91
N PHE A 91 -7.08 12.08 9.60
CA PHE A 91 -6.06 13.12 9.52
C PHE A 91 -5.43 13.13 8.13
N CYS A 92 -5.29 14.33 7.58
CA CYS A 92 -4.50 14.57 6.39
C CYS A 92 -3.72 15.87 6.57
N ASP A 93 -2.47 15.89 6.15
CA ASP A 93 -1.59 17.06 6.21
C ASP A 93 -1.85 18.11 5.09
N CYS A 94 -2.87 17.90 4.27
CA CYS A 94 -3.29 18.86 3.26
C CYS A 94 -3.94 20.12 3.89
N PRO A 95 -3.91 21.29 3.24
CA PRO A 95 -4.45 22.55 3.78
C PRO A 95 -5.98 22.63 3.80
N SER A 96 -6.68 21.50 3.80
CA SER A 96 -8.15 21.45 3.81
C SER A 96 -8.69 21.74 5.21
N ASP A 97 -9.66 22.65 5.31
CA ASP A 97 -10.32 23.01 6.58
C ASP A 97 -11.27 21.92 7.13
N GLY A 98 -11.61 20.91 6.32
CA GLY A 98 -12.55 19.85 6.68
C GLY A 98 -11.87 18.54 7.09
N PRO A 99 -12.49 17.74 7.97
CA PRO A 99 -11.97 16.42 8.38
C PRO A 99 -11.90 15.41 7.23
N TYR A 100 -12.66 15.65 6.15
CA TYR A 100 -12.70 14.82 4.96
C TYR A 100 -12.24 15.63 3.73
N CYS A 101 -11.03 15.34 3.25
CA CYS A 101 -10.49 15.88 2.01
C CYS A 101 -10.51 14.82 0.89
N GLU A 102 -10.15 15.23 -0.33
CA GLU A 102 -10.04 14.34 -1.49
C GLU A 102 -9.01 13.22 -1.27
N HIS A 103 -7.94 13.46 -0.51
CA HIS A 103 -6.90 12.46 -0.22
C HIS A 103 -7.40 11.36 0.73
N VAL A 104 -8.10 11.75 1.80
CA VAL A 104 -8.79 10.83 2.72
C VAL A 104 -9.79 9.98 1.95
N THR A 105 -10.57 10.64 1.10
CA THR A 105 -11.57 9.97 0.24
C THR A 105 -10.93 8.96 -0.70
N ALA A 106 -9.85 9.33 -1.39
CA ALA A 106 -9.13 8.43 -2.30
C ALA A 106 -8.58 7.20 -1.55
N SER A 107 -8.05 7.41 -0.33
CA SER A 107 -7.53 6.35 0.52
C SER A 107 -8.62 5.37 0.97
N ILE A 108 -9.80 5.87 1.32
CA ILE A 108 -10.97 5.05 1.69
C ILE A 108 -11.50 4.28 0.49
N ILE A 109 -11.64 4.92 -0.68
CA ILE A 109 -12.06 4.24 -1.90
C ILE A 109 -11.08 3.10 -2.23
N TYR A 110 -9.78 3.37 -2.18
CA TYR A 110 -8.75 2.36 -2.42
C TYR A 110 -8.87 1.17 -1.45
N TRP A 111 -9.06 1.45 -0.16
CA TRP A 111 -9.27 0.41 0.86
C TRP A 111 -10.53 -0.43 0.60
N ILE A 112 -11.68 0.21 0.37
CA ILE A 112 -12.94 -0.50 0.13
C ILE A 112 -12.87 -1.35 -1.15
N MET A 113 -12.29 -0.82 -2.23
CA MET A 113 -12.11 -1.58 -3.48
C MET A 113 -11.21 -2.81 -3.26
N ARG A 114 -10.14 -2.66 -2.46
CA ARG A 114 -9.26 -3.79 -2.10
C ARG A 114 -9.96 -4.83 -1.23
N LEU A 115 -10.88 -4.43 -0.35
CA LEU A 115 -11.72 -5.36 0.40
C LEU A 115 -12.73 -6.08 -0.49
N ASP A 116 -13.29 -5.37 -1.48
CA ASP A 116 -14.24 -5.95 -2.44
C ASP A 116 -13.57 -7.00 -3.33
N ASP A 117 -12.35 -6.73 -3.79
CA ASP A 117 -11.54 -7.69 -4.55
C ASP A 117 -11.17 -8.92 -3.71
N ARG A 118 -10.84 -8.73 -2.42
CA ARG A 118 -10.50 -9.85 -1.51
C ARG A 118 -11.68 -10.72 -1.11
N ASN A 119 -12.91 -10.23 -1.21
CA ASN A 119 -14.09 -11.05 -0.92
C ASN A 119 -14.32 -12.16 -1.97
N GLU A 120 -13.61 -12.13 -3.11
CA GLU A 120 -13.52 -13.25 -4.06
C GLU A 120 -12.72 -14.43 -3.48
N ASP A 121 -11.75 -14.15 -2.61
CA ASP A 121 -10.85 -15.12 -1.98
C ASP A 121 -11.39 -15.69 -0.65
N VAL A 122 -12.59 -15.34 -0.18
CA VAL A 122 -13.12 -15.92 1.07
C VAL A 122 -13.61 -17.38 0.87
N ASN A 123 -13.68 -17.85 -0.38
CA ASN A 123 -13.70 -19.29 -0.73
C ASN A 123 -12.30 -19.85 -1.05
N ALA A 124 -11.24 -19.03 -0.98
CA ALA A 124 -9.86 -19.49 -0.98
C ALA A 124 -9.39 -19.57 0.47
N GLU A 125 -9.40 -20.80 0.99
CA GLU A 125 -8.92 -21.14 2.32
C GLU A 125 -7.66 -20.37 2.72
N SER A 126 -7.76 -19.68 3.86
CA SER A 126 -6.68 -19.36 4.80
C SER A 126 -5.30 -19.11 4.18
N ALA A 127 -4.92 -17.83 4.09
CA ALA A 127 -3.50 -17.45 4.12
C ALA A 127 -2.93 -17.71 5.53
N ALA A 128 -2.86 -18.98 5.92
CA ALA A 128 -1.92 -19.46 6.91
C ALA A 128 -0.54 -19.45 6.24
N ASP A 129 0.38 -18.70 6.84
CA ASP A 129 1.82 -18.86 6.74
C ASP A 129 2.37 -19.31 5.37
N GLN A 130 2.44 -18.39 4.40
CA GLN A 130 2.96 -18.65 3.05
C GLN A 130 4.50 -18.84 2.99
N GLY A 131 5.14 -19.20 4.11
CA GLY A 131 6.50 -19.77 4.10
C GLY A 131 6.57 -21.12 3.37
N ASP A 132 5.46 -21.87 3.33
CA ASP A 132 5.40 -23.24 2.79
C ASP A 132 4.46 -23.41 1.57
N SER A 133 4.03 -22.31 0.94
CA SER A 133 3.23 -22.41 -0.29
C SER A 133 4.07 -22.96 -1.45
N PRO A 134 3.64 -24.02 -2.16
CA PRO A 134 4.34 -24.53 -3.34
C PRO A 134 4.51 -23.48 -4.43
N ALA A 135 3.60 -22.50 -4.49
CA ALA A 135 3.71 -21.36 -5.40
C ALA A 135 4.81 -20.38 -4.96
N TYR A 136 4.94 -20.11 -3.66
CA TYR A 136 6.03 -19.30 -3.11
C TYR A 136 7.39 -20.00 -3.27
N GLN A 137 7.46 -21.30 -3.00
CA GLN A 137 8.66 -22.12 -3.24
C GLN A 137 9.06 -22.13 -4.73
N ASN A 138 8.10 -22.21 -5.65
CA ASN A 138 8.37 -22.08 -7.09
C ASN A 138 8.85 -20.67 -7.47
N LEU A 139 8.28 -19.64 -6.86
CA LEU A 139 8.68 -18.24 -7.09
C LEU A 139 10.08 -17.98 -6.53
N MET A 140 10.40 -18.49 -5.34
CA MET A 140 11.75 -18.45 -4.76
C MET A 140 12.75 -19.31 -5.51
N THR A 141 12.36 -20.46 -6.04
CA THR A 141 13.26 -21.27 -6.89
C THR A 141 13.56 -20.54 -8.19
N ARG A 142 12.56 -19.88 -8.80
CA ARG A 142 12.76 -19.00 -9.96
C ARG A 142 13.62 -17.80 -9.64
N PHE A 143 13.39 -17.15 -8.49
CA PHE A 143 14.16 -16.00 -8.05
C PHE A 143 15.61 -16.37 -7.76
N ALA A 144 15.86 -17.49 -7.07
CA ALA A 144 17.19 -18.05 -6.85
C ALA A 144 17.88 -18.43 -8.17
N GLY A 145 17.13 -18.93 -9.16
CA GLY A 145 17.65 -19.20 -10.51
C GLY A 145 18.08 -17.93 -11.25
N LEU A 146 17.33 -16.85 -11.12
CA LEU A 146 17.67 -15.53 -11.68
C LEU A 146 18.87 -14.90 -10.97
N VAL A 147 18.91 -14.97 -9.64
CA VAL A 147 20.04 -14.46 -8.85
C VAL A 147 21.33 -15.24 -9.14
N ARG A 148 21.24 -16.55 -9.41
CA ARG A 148 22.40 -17.36 -9.82
C ARG A 148 22.88 -17.07 -11.25
N SER A 149 22.01 -16.59 -12.13
CA SER A 149 22.38 -16.25 -13.52
C SER A 149 22.85 -14.81 -13.69
N GLU A 150 22.57 -13.94 -12.72
CA GLU A 150 23.16 -12.61 -12.66
C GLU A 150 24.55 -12.65 -12.03
N THR A 151 25.52 -12.01 -12.69
CA THR A 151 26.79 -11.63 -12.06
C THR A 151 26.50 -10.86 -10.76
N PRO A 152 27.00 -11.33 -9.61
CA PRO A 152 26.78 -10.69 -8.33
C PRO A 152 27.09 -9.19 -8.37
N SER A 153 26.30 -8.38 -7.68
CA SER A 153 26.40 -6.91 -7.71
C SER A 153 27.79 -6.40 -7.32
N TYR A 154 28.53 -7.14 -6.50
CA TYR A 154 29.92 -6.82 -6.13
C TYR A 154 30.92 -6.98 -7.29
N GLN A 155 30.66 -7.86 -8.26
CA GLN A 155 31.48 -7.98 -9.47
C GLN A 155 31.19 -6.87 -10.49
N ARG A 156 29.99 -6.28 -10.43
CA ARG A 156 29.59 -5.10 -11.23
C ARG A 156 30.03 -3.78 -10.60
N PHE A 157 30.51 -3.80 -9.35
CA PHE A 157 30.88 -2.61 -8.61
C PHE A 157 32.28 -2.12 -8.99
N ASP A 158 32.35 -0.94 -9.62
CA ASP A 158 33.60 -0.29 -10.00
C ASP A 158 33.91 0.86 -9.04
N ALA A 159 34.78 0.58 -8.07
CA ALA A 159 35.22 1.55 -7.07
C ALA A 159 35.87 2.80 -7.68
N ASN A 160 36.43 2.71 -8.89
CA ASN A 160 37.06 3.86 -9.57
C ASN A 160 36.06 4.91 -10.06
N LYS A 161 34.75 4.60 -10.04
CA LYS A 161 33.68 5.56 -10.34
C LYS A 161 33.30 6.43 -9.14
N LEU A 162 33.75 6.07 -7.93
CA LEU A 162 33.50 6.84 -6.70
C LEU A 162 34.52 7.97 -6.48
N ARG A 163 34.88 8.69 -7.56
CA ARG A 163 35.96 9.70 -7.61
C ARG A 163 35.83 10.90 -6.66
N LEU A 164 34.78 10.96 -5.84
CA LEU A 164 34.45 12.12 -5.03
C LEU A 164 34.91 12.00 -3.57
N LEU A 165 35.20 10.81 -3.04
CA LEU A 165 35.65 10.61 -1.65
C LEU A 165 36.59 9.40 -1.49
N PRO A 166 37.91 9.61 -1.28
CA PRO A 166 38.90 8.53 -1.13
C PRO A 166 38.63 7.57 0.04
N ASP A 167 38.06 8.07 1.13
CA ASP A 167 37.75 7.27 2.33
C ASP A 167 36.60 6.27 2.07
N VAL A 168 35.62 6.69 1.27
CA VAL A 168 34.50 5.85 0.84
C VAL A 168 34.98 4.79 -0.14
N GLN A 169 35.92 5.13 -1.01
CA GLN A 169 36.55 4.17 -1.93
C GLN A 169 37.28 3.06 -1.16
N THR A 170 38.09 3.44 -0.16
CA THR A 170 38.86 2.47 0.65
C THR A 170 37.92 1.53 1.41
N THR A 171 36.84 2.07 1.99
CA THR A 171 35.84 1.27 2.71
C THR A 171 35.09 0.32 1.77
N ALA A 172 34.73 0.80 0.57
CA ALA A 172 34.03 0.00 -0.42
C ALA A 172 34.92 -1.14 -0.98
N GLU A 173 36.20 -0.89 -1.22
CA GLU A 173 37.17 -1.91 -1.64
C GLU A 173 37.36 -3.00 -0.58
N GLN A 174 37.36 -2.63 0.71
CA GLN A 174 37.41 -3.58 1.82
C GLN A 174 36.16 -4.46 1.89
N ILE A 175 34.98 -3.87 1.72
CA ILE A 175 33.71 -4.61 1.69
C ILE A 175 33.71 -5.61 0.54
N VAL A 176 34.07 -5.18 -0.68
CA VAL A 176 34.15 -6.06 -1.86
C VAL A 176 35.10 -7.23 -1.60
N LYS A 177 36.32 -6.98 -1.11
CA LYS A 177 37.28 -8.05 -0.78
C LYS A 177 36.74 -9.03 0.25
N SER A 178 36.09 -8.53 1.31
CA SER A 178 35.55 -9.38 2.38
C SER A 178 34.41 -10.31 1.91
N VAL A 179 33.59 -9.83 0.97
CA VAL A 179 32.51 -10.62 0.37
C VAL A 179 33.09 -11.66 -0.60
N MET A 180 34.08 -11.29 -1.41
CA MET A 180 34.73 -12.22 -2.34
C MET A 180 35.45 -13.37 -1.61
N THR A 181 36.11 -13.12 -0.47
CA THR A 181 36.78 -14.18 0.31
C THR A 181 35.82 -15.16 0.99
N ARG A 182 34.53 -14.84 1.11
CA ARG A 182 33.52 -15.71 1.72
C ARG A 182 32.86 -16.67 0.73
N ASP A 183 32.91 -16.38 -0.56
CA ASP A 183 32.36 -17.24 -1.62
C ASP A 183 33.34 -18.35 -2.07
N ASP A 184 34.62 -18.28 -1.65
CA ASP A 184 35.68 -19.26 -1.96
C ASP A 184 35.90 -20.35 -0.86
N GLN A 185 35.02 -20.41 0.16
CA GLN A 185 35.01 -21.46 1.20
C GLN A 185 33.72 -22.30 1.13
#